data_AF-A0A496XEL4-F1
#
_entry.id   AF-A0A496XEL4-F1
#
_cell.length_a   1.000
_cell.length_b   1.000
_cell.length_c   1.000
_cell.angle_alpha   90.00
_cell.angle_beta   90.00
_cell.angle_gamma   90.00
#
_symmetry.space_group_name_H-M   'P 1'
#
loop_
_entity.id
_entity.type
_entity.pdbx_description
1 polymer ?
#
loop_
_entity_poly.entity_id
_entity_poly.type
_entity_poly.pdbx_seq_one_letter_code
_entity_poly.pdbx_strand_id
1 'polypeptide(L)'
;ANVLHKKSLRDEISNDECDQILTLIQLLPIRLFSHEELVEGAVQLARDHALTVYDALFLELALQQNGRLFTGDLKLEKAGVDIL
;
A
#
# COMPACT_ATOMS: atom_id res chain seq x y z
N ALA A 1 -4.78 9.03 0.52
CA ALA A 1 -5.03 10.39 1.05
C ALA A 1 -3.79 11.07 1.62
N ASN A 2 -3.01 10.45 2.51
CA ASN A 2 -1.89 11.13 3.23
C ASN A 2 -0.86 11.83 2.32
N VAL A 3 -0.46 11.20 1.20
CA VAL A 3 0.48 11.82 0.24
C VAL A 3 -0.12 13.06 -0.44
N LEU A 4 -1.40 13.01 -0.82
CA LEU A 4 -2.09 14.15 -1.43
C LEU A 4 -2.21 15.31 -0.45
N HIS A 5 -2.59 15.02 0.80
CA HIS A 5 -2.63 16.04 1.86
C HIS A 5 -1.27 16.70 2.09
N LYS A 6 -0.18 15.91 2.12
CA LYS A 6 1.19 16.47 2.22
C LYS A 6 1.58 17.34 1.03
N LYS A 7 1.10 17.02 -0.18
CA LYS A 7 1.35 17.83 -1.39
C LYS A 7 0.57 19.14 -1.35
N SER A 8 -0.68 19.11 -0.90
CA SER A 8 -1.49 20.32 -0.69
C SER A 8 -0.85 21.24 0.36
N LEU A 9 -0.37 20.70 1.49
CA LEU A 9 0.35 21.49 2.51
C LEU A 9 1.67 22.12 2.02
N ARG A 10 2.21 21.67 0.89
CA ARG A 10 3.43 22.21 0.28
C ARG A 10 3.15 23.05 -0.96
N ASP A 11 1.87 23.41 -1.20
CA ASP A 11 1.41 24.14 -2.38
C ASP A 11 1.83 23.48 -3.72
N GLU A 12 2.11 22.17 -3.71
CA GLU A 12 2.46 21.41 -4.92
C GLU A 12 1.21 21.09 -5.76
N ILE A 13 0.05 21.07 -5.11
CA ILE A 13 -1.28 20.93 -5.70
C ILE A 13 -2.25 21.80 -4.90
N SER A 14 -3.30 22.31 -5.56
CA SER A 14 -4.42 22.98 -4.89
C SER A 14 -5.31 22.01 -4.13
N ASN A 15 -6.14 22.54 -3.22
CA ASN A 15 -7.15 21.74 -2.52
C ASN A 15 -8.18 21.16 -3.50
N ASP A 16 -8.59 21.93 -4.51
CA ASP A 16 -9.51 21.48 -5.56
C ASP A 16 -8.92 20.30 -6.35
N GLU A 17 -7.63 20.37 -6.72
CA GLU A 17 -6.95 19.24 -7.36
C GLU A 17 -6.85 18.02 -6.43
N CYS A 18 -6.59 18.23 -5.14
CA CYS A 18 -6.57 17.15 -4.15
C CYS A 18 -7.92 16.42 -4.08
N ASP A 19 -9.03 17.17 -4.02
CA ASP A 19 -10.39 16.64 -3.96
C ASP A 19 -10.78 15.91 -5.25
N GLN A 20 -10.40 16.46 -6.40
CA GLN A 20 -10.59 15.81 -7.71
C GLN A 20 -9.83 14.49 -7.81
N ILE A 21 -8.56 14.45 -7.38
CA ILE A 21 -7.75 13.23 -7.40
C ILE A 21 -8.33 12.18 -6.45
N LEU A 22 -8.76 12.57 -5.25
CA LEU A 22 -9.41 11.66 -4.30
C LEU A 22 -10.67 11.04 -4.89
N THR A 23 -11.51 11.84 -5.56
CA THR A 23 -12.70 11.38 -6.26
C THR A 23 -12.35 10.38 -7.35
N LEU A 24 -11.35 10.68 -8.18
CA LEU A 24 -10.90 9.77 -9.25
C LEU A 24 -10.38 8.43 -8.71
N ILE A 25 -9.63 8.44 -7.59
CA ILE A 25 -9.14 7.21 -6.96
C ILE A 25 -10.29 6.34 -6.47
N GLN A 26 -11.35 6.94 -5.91
CA GLN A 26 -12.52 6.20 -5.42
C GLN A 26 -13.35 5.56 -6.56
N LEU A 27 -13.22 6.07 -7.78
CA LEU A 27 -13.87 5.51 -8.97
C LEU A 27 -13.08 4.36 -9.61
N LEU A 28 -11.84 4.13 -9.18
CA LEU A 28 -11.05 3.01 -9.71
C LEU A 28 -11.68 1.68 -9.26
N PRO A 29 -11.69 0.65 -10.12
CA PRO A 29 -12.23 -0.67 -9.79
C PRO A 29 -11.25 -1.48 -8.91
N ILE A 30 -10.80 -0.90 -7.80
CA ILE A 30 -9.88 -1.51 -6.84
C ILE A 30 -10.72 -2.22 -5.78
N ARG A 31 -10.54 -3.54 -5.67
CA ARG A 31 -11.12 -4.30 -4.56
C ARG A 31 -10.34 -4.01 -3.28
N LEU A 32 -11.04 -3.62 -2.23
CA LEU A 32 -10.48 -3.42 -0.90
C LEU A 32 -10.62 -4.71 -0.08
N PHE A 33 -9.62 -4.97 0.75
CA PHE A 33 -9.57 -6.09 1.69
C PHE A 33 -9.38 -5.56 3.11
N SER A 34 -10.00 -6.22 4.09
CA SER A 34 -9.81 -5.87 5.51
C SER A 34 -8.41 -6.23 5.96
N HIS A 35 -7.78 -5.38 6.76
CA HIS A 35 -6.46 -5.69 7.31
C HIS A 35 -6.52 -6.74 8.42
N GLU A 36 -7.67 -6.95 9.06
CA GLU A 36 -7.79 -7.79 10.28
C GLU A 36 -7.32 -9.22 10.04
N GLU A 37 -7.65 -9.79 8.89
CA GLU A 37 -7.28 -11.15 8.48
C GLU A 37 -5.80 -11.28 8.04
N LEU A 38 -5.11 -10.15 7.86
CA LEU A 38 -3.74 -10.08 7.34
C LEU A 38 -2.72 -9.77 8.44
N VAL A 39 -3.15 -9.28 9.61
CA VAL A 39 -2.22 -8.73 10.62
C VAL A 39 -1.20 -9.76 11.10
N GLU A 40 -1.63 -10.99 11.37
CA GLU A 40 -0.75 -12.03 11.92
C GLU A 40 0.38 -12.39 10.93
N GLY A 41 0.02 -12.71 9.68
CA GLY A 41 0.99 -12.99 8.62
C GLY A 41 1.89 -11.79 8.32
N ALA A 42 1.31 -10.59 8.25
CA ALA A 42 2.07 -9.37 8.04
C ALA A 42 3.09 -9.09 9.15
N VAL A 43 2.79 -9.36 10.41
CA VAL A 43 3.75 -9.20 11.52
C VAL A 43 4.91 -10.19 11.37
N GLN A 44 4.65 -11.42 10.92
CA GLN A 44 5.70 -12.40 10.68
C GLN A 44 6.61 -11.96 9.52
N LEU A 45 6.04 -11.60 8.37
CA LEU A 45 6.80 -11.10 7.22
C LEU A 45 7.60 -9.83 7.55
N ALA A 46 7.04 -8.93 8.38
CA ALA A 46 7.73 -7.74 8.84
C ALA A 46 9.00 -8.07 9.63
N ARG A 47 8.95 -9.09 10.49
CA ARG A 47 10.12 -9.55 11.25
C ARG A 47 11.17 -10.18 10.34
N ASP A 48 10.75 -11.05 9.44
CA ASP A 48 11.65 -11.85 8.61
C ASP A 48 12.38 -11.01 7.55
N HIS A 49 11.71 -9.98 7.03
CA HIS A 49 12.26 -9.11 5.96
C HIS A 49 12.60 -7.69 6.44
N ALA A 50 12.59 -7.45 7.76
CA ALA A 50 12.84 -6.15 8.37
C ALA A 50 11.99 -5.01 7.77
N LEU A 51 10.71 -5.28 7.50
CA LEU A 51 9.74 -4.33 6.95
C LEU A 51 8.89 -3.69 8.06
N THR A 52 8.17 -2.61 7.73
CA THR A 52 7.07 -2.18 8.61
C THR A 52 5.90 -3.13 8.46
N VAL A 53 5.05 -3.25 9.50
CA VAL A 53 3.80 -4.03 9.38
C VAL A 53 2.91 -3.49 8.26
N TYR A 54 2.92 -2.17 8.02
CA TYR A 54 2.19 -1.55 6.91
C TYR A 54 2.65 -2.06 5.54
N ASP A 55 3.96 -2.17 5.31
CA ASP A 55 4.48 -2.68 4.04
C ASP A 55 4.21 -4.18 3.91
N ALA A 56 4.40 -4.92 5.00
CA ALA A 56 4.19 -6.36 5.03
C ALA A 56 2.72 -6.78 4.83
N LEU A 57 1.75 -5.92 5.17
CA LEU A 57 0.32 -6.16 4.87
C LEU A 57 0.07 -6.36 3.37
N PHE A 58 0.79 -5.63 2.51
CA PHE A 58 0.63 -5.78 1.06
C PHE A 58 1.22 -7.10 0.54
N LEU A 59 2.31 -7.58 1.16
CA LEU A 59 2.89 -8.89 0.83
C LEU A 59 1.98 -10.02 1.29
N GLU A 60 1.47 -9.95 2.52
CA GLU A 60 0.52 -10.94 3.06
C GLU A 60 -0.74 -11.01 2.19
N LEU A 61 -1.29 -9.86 1.80
CA LEU A 61 -2.43 -9.83 0.88
C LEU A 61 -2.10 -10.48 -0.47
N ALA A 62 -0.94 -10.16 -1.05
CA ALA A 62 -0.52 -10.75 -2.32
C ALA A 62 -0.39 -12.28 -2.22
N LEU A 63 0.18 -12.80 -1.12
CA LEU A 63 0.26 -14.23 -0.84
C LEU A 63 -1.13 -14.88 -0.77
N GLN A 64 -2.04 -14.33 0.05
CA GLN A 64 -3.38 -14.90 0.21
C GLN A 64 -4.19 -14.92 -1.09
N GLN A 65 -3.96 -13.94 -1.97
CA GLN A 65 -4.63 -13.85 -3.26
C GLN A 65 -3.90 -14.61 -4.38
N ASN A 66 -2.77 -15.28 -4.10
CA ASN A 66 -1.86 -15.85 -5.12
C ASN A 66 -1.53 -14.83 -6.22
N GLY A 67 -1.34 -13.58 -5.81
CA GLY A 67 -1.14 -12.42 -6.67
C GLY A 67 0.33 -12.01 -6.73
N ARG A 68 0.58 -10.97 -7.54
CA ARG A 68 1.86 -10.28 -7.59
C ARG A 68 1.74 -8.94 -6.87
N LEU A 69 2.83 -8.50 -6.24
CA LEU A 69 2.91 -7.17 -5.68
C LEU A 69 3.39 -6.18 -6.74
N PHE A 70 2.65 -5.08 -6.91
CA PHE A 70 3.10 -3.91 -7.65
C PHE A 70 3.34 -2.77 -6.67
N THR A 71 4.57 -2.29 -6.57
CA THR A 71 4.98 -1.24 -5.62
C THR A 71 6.04 -0.33 -6.21
N GLY A 72 6.04 0.93 -5.78
CA GLY A 72 7.12 1.89 -6.06
C GLY A 72 8.21 1.92 -4.98
N ASP A 73 8.08 1.11 -3.92
CA ASP A 73 9.08 0.97 -2.87
C ASP A 73 10.04 -0.18 -3.19
N LEU A 74 11.32 0.16 -3.45
CA LEU A 74 12.36 -0.80 -3.84
C LEU A 74 12.69 -1.82 -2.74
N LYS A 75 12.51 -1.48 -1.46
CA LYS A 75 12.75 -2.42 -0.36
C LYS A 75 11.64 -3.45 -0.32
N LEU A 76 10.40 -3.01 -0.50
CA LEU A 76 9.24 -3.88 -0.55
C LEU A 76 9.22 -4.74 -1.83
N GLU A 77 9.63 -4.19 -2.97
CA GLU A 77 9.80 -4.93 -4.22
C GLU A 77 10.78 -6.10 -4.05
N LYS A 78 11.94 -5.86 -3.45
CA LYS A 78 12.94 -6.91 -3.18
C LYS A 78 12.38 -8.02 -2.31
N ALA A 79 11.71 -7.66 -1.21
CA ALA A 79 11.05 -8.65 -0.36
C ALA A 79 9.98 -9.43 -1.13
N GLY A 80 9.21 -8.76 -2.00
CA GLY A 80 8.21 -9.40 -2.85
C GLY A 80 8.79 -10.43 -3.81
N VAL A 81 9.95 -10.15 -4.43
CA VAL A 81 10.64 -11.10 -5.32
C VAL A 81 11.08 -12.37 -4.59
N ASP A 82 11.42 -12.27 -3.31
CA ASP A 82 11.84 -13.42 -2.51
C ASP A 82 10.65 -14.31 -2.05
N ILE A 83 9.45 -13.73 -1.98
CA ILE A 83 8.28 -14.32 -1.30
C ILE A 83 7.18 -14.79 -2.27
N LEU A 84 6.93 -14.04 -3.36
CA LEU A 84 5.80 -14.21 -4.29
C LEU A 84 6.24 -14.86 -5.61
#